data_AF-A0AAW3JNW4-F1
#
_entry.id   AF-A0AAW3JNW4-F1
#
_cell.length_a   1.000
_cell.length_b   1.000
_cell.length_c   1.000
_cell.angle_alpha   90.00
_cell.angle_beta   90.00
_cell.angle_gamma   90.00
#
_symmetry.space_group_name_H-M   'P 1'
#
loop_
_entity.id
_entity.type
_entity.pdbx_description
1 polymer ?
#
loop_
_entity_poly.entity_id
_entity_poly.type
_entity_poly.pdbx_seq_one_letter_code
_entity_poly.pdbx_strand_id
1 'polypeptide(L)'
;MQEAYVNGYWEELVAFTRSLFNSTFKTNPYLERAIMTGITRVSKESIFSDLNNLEIVTTLSTKYETSFGFTEKEVFNALDEQGLPDEKEDVKKWYDGFIFGKQKDIYNPWSIINFLDKKEYNTYWADSSSNGLINNLVQKGSPCIKMMMETLLKEETIDVPINEQIVFSELDYSEDAVWSLMLASGYLKVVSAEPLVGNRRKARKYTLALTNLEIQFMFEDMILRWFSPAKHETNEFIRALISGDIESMNEYMNDVALNTFSSFDSGKHNSERKAPENFFHGFVLGLMVDQTENYIITSNRESGYGRYDIMLEPIDKTNEKYPGIVIEFKVINPRKESSLEETVAAALKQIEDKNYDAEIIKRGVKEENIHHYGFAFRGKEVLIDGR
;
A
#
# COMPACT_ATOMS: atom_id res chain seq x y z
N MET A 1 -18.03 -11.46 8.25
CA MET A 1 -17.79 -11.57 6.79
C MET A 1 -16.29 -11.63 6.52
N GLN A 2 -15.53 -10.54 6.76
CA GLN A 2 -14.06 -10.55 6.62
C GLN A 2 -13.39 -11.71 7.36
N GLU A 3 -13.68 -11.91 8.65
CA GLU A 3 -13.09 -13.01 9.42
C GLU A 3 -13.42 -14.39 8.83
N ALA A 4 -14.62 -14.59 8.30
CA ALA A 4 -14.98 -15.87 7.68
C ALA A 4 -14.24 -16.12 6.36
N TYR A 5 -14.00 -15.05 5.60
CA TYR A 5 -13.17 -15.11 4.40
C TYR A 5 -11.72 -15.47 4.75
N VAL A 6 -11.13 -14.76 5.72
CA VAL A 6 -9.75 -15.00 6.17
C VAL A 6 -9.56 -16.42 6.74
N ASN A 7 -10.55 -16.93 7.48
CA ASN A 7 -10.48 -18.23 8.14
C ASN A 7 -11.11 -19.39 7.33
N GLY A 8 -11.49 -19.16 6.06
CA GLY A 8 -11.89 -20.22 5.13
C GLY A 8 -13.29 -20.83 5.34
N TYR A 9 -14.20 -20.17 6.05
CA TYR A 9 -15.60 -20.60 6.24
C TYR A 9 -16.61 -19.61 5.65
N TRP A 10 -16.21 -18.94 4.57
CA TRP A 10 -17.00 -17.90 3.90
C TRP A 10 -18.36 -18.43 3.41
N GLU A 11 -18.38 -19.56 2.71
CA GLU A 11 -19.58 -20.12 2.10
C GLU A 11 -20.65 -20.47 3.15
N GLU A 12 -20.23 -21.06 4.27
CA GLU A 12 -21.10 -21.40 5.39
C GLU A 12 -21.70 -20.15 6.02
N LEU A 13 -20.89 -19.11 6.25
CA LEU A 13 -21.37 -17.85 6.83
C LEU A 13 -22.33 -17.13 5.87
N VAL A 14 -22.04 -17.13 4.57
CA VAL A 14 -22.93 -16.55 3.55
C VAL A 14 -24.26 -17.29 3.51
N ALA A 15 -24.25 -18.63 3.50
CA ALA A 15 -25.46 -19.43 3.51
C ALA A 15 -26.31 -19.17 4.77
N PHE A 16 -25.68 -19.15 5.94
CA PHE A 16 -26.35 -18.85 7.21
C PHE A 16 -26.95 -17.43 7.21
N THR A 17 -26.16 -16.42 6.86
CA THR A 17 -26.57 -15.01 6.88
C THR A 17 -27.72 -14.76 5.91
N ARG A 18 -27.68 -15.37 4.72
CA ARG A 18 -28.76 -15.29 3.73
C ARG A 18 -30.08 -15.83 4.27
N SER A 19 -30.04 -17.00 4.91
CA SER A 19 -31.23 -17.60 5.54
C SER A 19 -31.77 -16.72 6.66
N LEU A 20 -30.90 -16.27 7.56
CA LEU A 20 -31.25 -15.38 8.67
C LEU A 20 -31.90 -14.09 8.17
N PHE A 21 -31.31 -13.44 7.16
CA PHE A 21 -31.80 -12.19 6.61
C PHE A 21 -33.14 -12.36 5.89
N ASN A 22 -33.32 -13.46 5.16
CA ASN A 22 -34.60 -13.76 4.52
C ASN A 22 -35.71 -13.95 5.57
N SER A 23 -35.47 -14.78 6.59
CA SER A 23 -36.43 -15.03 7.67
C SER A 23 -36.74 -13.79 8.50
N THR A 24 -35.75 -12.94 8.74
CA THR A 24 -35.89 -11.78 9.62
C THR A 24 -36.49 -10.58 8.90
N PHE A 25 -36.01 -10.25 7.69
CA PHE A 25 -36.31 -8.99 7.01
C PHE A 25 -37.31 -9.10 5.87
N LYS A 26 -37.52 -10.29 5.31
CA LYS A 26 -38.42 -10.47 4.16
C LYS A 26 -39.71 -11.19 4.51
N THR A 27 -39.63 -12.31 5.23
CA THR A 27 -40.81 -13.15 5.50
C THR A 27 -41.44 -12.92 6.86
N ASN A 28 -40.85 -12.07 7.71
CA ASN A 28 -41.38 -11.78 9.04
C ASN A 28 -42.61 -10.86 8.98
N PRO A 29 -43.83 -11.34 9.29
CA PRO A 29 -45.05 -10.52 9.22
C PRO A 29 -45.15 -9.50 10.36
N TYR A 30 -44.28 -9.60 11.37
CA TYR A 30 -44.28 -8.71 12.54
C TYR A 30 -43.24 -7.59 12.44
N LEU A 31 -42.46 -7.54 11.36
CA LEU A 31 -41.46 -6.50 11.15
C LEU A 31 -42.06 -5.32 10.38
N GLU A 32 -42.19 -4.16 11.03
CA GLU A 32 -42.58 -2.91 10.36
C GLU A 32 -41.40 -2.24 9.66
N ARG A 33 -40.23 -2.16 10.32
CA ARG A 33 -39.03 -1.51 9.78
C ARG A 33 -37.75 -2.11 10.36
N ALA A 34 -36.71 -2.18 9.54
CA ALA A 34 -35.35 -2.51 9.97
C ALA A 34 -34.34 -1.52 9.37
N ILE A 35 -33.24 -1.31 10.09
CA ILE A 35 -32.05 -0.62 9.60
C ILE A 35 -30.88 -1.57 9.78
N MET A 36 -30.07 -1.71 8.74
CA MET A 36 -28.86 -2.51 8.76
C MET A 36 -27.68 -1.61 8.45
N THR A 37 -26.65 -1.69 9.28
CA THR A 37 -25.41 -0.94 9.14
C THR A 37 -24.25 -1.92 9.04
N GLY A 38 -23.27 -1.62 8.22
CA GLY A 38 -22.08 -2.44 8.05
C GLY A 38 -21.17 -1.86 6.98
N ILE A 39 -19.92 -2.31 6.97
CA ILE A 39 -18.90 -1.86 6.02
C ILE A 39 -19.23 -2.38 4.61
N THR A 40 -19.77 -3.59 4.53
CA THR A 40 -20.04 -4.29 3.27
C THR A 40 -21.53 -4.29 2.97
N ARG A 41 -21.86 -3.99 1.72
CA ARG A 41 -23.24 -4.09 1.22
C ARG A 41 -23.69 -5.55 1.18
N VAL A 42 -24.97 -5.79 1.51
CA VAL A 42 -25.63 -7.07 1.18
C VAL A 42 -25.90 -7.09 -0.32
N SER A 43 -25.14 -7.91 -1.04
CA SER A 43 -25.28 -8.05 -2.49
C SER A 43 -26.61 -8.74 -2.83
N LYS A 44 -27.30 -8.25 -3.86
CA LYS A 44 -28.54 -8.86 -4.38
C LYS A 44 -28.15 -9.99 -5.34
N GLU A 45 -27.39 -10.98 -4.88
CA GLU A 45 -26.83 -12.02 -5.77
C GLU A 45 -27.84 -13.06 -6.23
N SER A 46 -29.05 -13.02 -5.68
CA SER A 46 -30.10 -13.97 -6.04
C SER A 46 -31.12 -13.30 -6.94
N ILE A 47 -31.24 -13.83 -8.16
CA ILE A 47 -32.35 -13.58 -9.10
C ILE A 47 -33.68 -14.17 -8.55
N PHE A 48 -33.65 -14.82 -7.39
CA PHE A 48 -34.77 -15.51 -6.75
C PHE A 48 -35.38 -14.70 -5.58
N SER A 49 -36.34 -15.32 -4.89
CA SER A 49 -37.18 -14.72 -3.84
C SER A 49 -36.47 -14.41 -2.51
N ASP A 50 -35.14 -14.30 -2.48
CA ASP A 50 -34.38 -13.91 -1.28
C ASP A 50 -34.52 -12.41 -0.96
N LEU A 51 -33.90 -11.91 0.10
CA LEU A 51 -33.96 -10.50 0.52
C LEU A 51 -33.49 -9.56 -0.62
N ASN A 52 -34.44 -8.85 -1.25
CA ASN A 52 -34.18 -8.10 -2.49
C ASN A 52 -34.80 -6.68 -2.51
N ASN A 53 -35.54 -6.31 -1.47
CA ASN A 53 -36.27 -5.05 -1.32
C ASN A 53 -35.55 -4.00 -0.46
N LEU A 54 -34.21 -4.06 -0.38
CA LEU A 54 -33.41 -3.11 0.40
C LEU A 54 -33.19 -1.78 -0.36
N GLU A 55 -33.43 -0.67 0.33
CA GLU A 55 -32.82 0.63 0.02
C GLU A 55 -31.39 0.63 0.55
N ILE A 56 -30.44 1.05 -0.28
CA ILE A 56 -29.01 0.93 0.02
C ILE A 56 -28.42 2.32 0.02
N VAL A 57 -27.82 2.70 1.14
CA VAL A 57 -27.13 3.96 1.35
C VAL A 57 -25.65 3.65 1.50
N THR A 58 -24.85 4.15 0.58
CA THR A 58 -23.39 3.98 0.55
C THR A 58 -22.70 5.30 0.89
N THR A 59 -21.37 5.28 1.02
CA THR A 59 -20.56 6.50 1.20
C THR A 59 -20.74 7.49 0.04
N LEU A 60 -21.13 7.03 -1.15
CA LEU A 60 -21.38 7.89 -2.31
C LEU A 60 -22.81 8.46 -2.36
N SER A 61 -23.68 8.05 -1.44
CA SER A 61 -25.07 8.50 -1.36
C SER A 61 -25.19 9.83 -0.60
N THR A 62 -26.06 10.73 -1.04
CA THR A 62 -26.34 12.00 -0.32
C THR A 62 -27.28 11.82 0.88
N LYS A 63 -27.88 10.64 1.04
CA LYS A 63 -28.78 10.35 2.15
C LYS A 63 -27.95 10.15 3.42
N TYR A 64 -28.27 10.89 4.48
CA TYR A 64 -27.58 10.83 5.78
C TYR A 64 -26.08 11.21 5.74
N GLU A 65 -25.68 12.04 4.78
CA GLU A 65 -24.27 12.42 4.56
C GLU A 65 -23.60 13.14 5.74
N THR A 66 -24.38 13.66 6.69
CA THR A 66 -23.89 14.28 7.94
C THR A 66 -24.06 13.40 9.18
N SER A 67 -24.54 12.15 9.04
CA SER A 67 -24.94 11.31 10.18
C SER A 67 -23.94 10.22 10.56
N PHE A 68 -22.86 10.03 9.79
CA PHE A 68 -21.91 8.92 9.96
C PHE A 68 -20.51 9.34 10.45
N GLY A 69 -20.39 10.56 10.99
CA GLY A 69 -19.17 11.11 11.57
C GLY A 69 -19.45 12.48 12.18
N PHE A 70 -18.40 13.16 12.65
CA PHE A 70 -18.54 14.56 13.05
C PHE A 70 -18.27 15.49 11.87
N THR A 71 -19.07 16.52 11.75
CA THR A 71 -18.81 17.63 10.83
C THR A 71 -17.66 18.49 11.35
N GLU A 72 -16.93 19.16 10.45
CA GLU A 72 -15.90 20.13 10.83
C GLU A 72 -16.38 21.13 11.89
N LYS A 73 -17.62 21.62 11.73
CA LYS A 73 -18.22 22.54 12.68
C LYS A 73 -18.34 21.94 14.09
N GLU A 74 -18.76 20.68 14.20
CA GLU A 74 -18.86 20.00 15.49
C GLU A 74 -17.48 19.79 16.12
N VAL A 75 -16.49 19.38 15.32
CA VAL A 75 -15.10 19.21 15.78
C VAL A 75 -14.51 20.53 16.26
N PHE A 76 -14.65 21.60 15.48
CA PHE A 76 -14.08 22.90 15.82
C PHE A 76 -14.75 23.51 17.05
N ASN A 77 -16.06 23.34 17.20
CA ASN A 77 -16.75 23.75 18.42
C ASN A 77 -16.25 22.96 19.64
N ALA A 78 -16.04 21.65 19.51
CA ALA A 78 -15.51 20.83 20.59
C ALA A 78 -14.07 21.23 20.97
N LEU A 79 -13.24 21.59 19.99
CA LEU A 79 -11.90 22.13 20.24
C LEU A 79 -11.95 23.46 20.99
N ASP A 80 -12.85 24.37 20.59
CA ASP A 80 -13.04 25.66 21.26
C ASP A 80 -13.51 25.49 22.71
N GLU A 81 -14.47 24.59 22.95
CA GLU A 81 -14.96 24.26 24.30
C GLU A 81 -13.88 23.63 25.18
N GLN A 82 -12.91 22.95 24.58
CA GLN A 82 -11.77 22.35 25.26
C GLN A 82 -10.57 23.30 25.39
N GLY A 83 -10.68 24.55 24.91
CA GLY A 83 -9.60 25.54 24.98
C GLY A 83 -8.44 25.27 24.01
N LEU A 84 -8.71 24.63 22.87
CA LEU A 84 -7.72 24.23 21.86
C LEU A 84 -8.00 24.84 20.46
N PRO A 85 -8.27 26.15 20.34
CA PRO A 85 -8.56 26.76 19.04
C PRO A 85 -7.39 26.67 18.06
N ASP A 86 -6.16 26.65 18.57
CA ASP A 86 -4.93 26.64 17.76
C ASP A 86 -4.65 25.26 17.12
N GLU A 87 -5.29 24.19 17.61
CA GLU A 87 -5.10 22.82 17.11
C GLU A 87 -5.95 22.49 15.87
N LYS A 88 -6.83 23.40 15.42
CA LYS A 88 -7.83 23.13 14.37
C LYS A 88 -7.21 22.65 13.05
N GLU A 89 -6.15 23.29 12.59
CA GLU A 89 -5.49 22.93 11.33
C GLU A 89 -4.77 21.58 11.42
N ASP A 90 -4.12 21.30 12.54
CA ASP A 90 -3.41 20.03 12.75
C ASP A 90 -4.40 18.88 12.98
N VAL A 91 -5.49 19.10 13.72
CA VAL A 91 -6.61 18.14 13.83
C VAL A 91 -7.23 17.86 12.48
N LYS A 92 -7.40 18.89 11.64
CA LYS A 92 -7.86 18.72 10.26
C LYS A 92 -6.89 17.83 9.48
N LYS A 93 -5.59 18.15 9.48
CA LYS A 93 -4.59 17.34 8.78
C LYS A 93 -4.58 15.86 9.23
N TRP A 94 -4.71 15.63 10.53
CA TRP A 94 -4.66 14.28 11.10
C TRP A 94 -5.92 13.45 10.87
N TYR A 95 -7.10 14.05 11.02
CA TYR A 95 -8.34 13.31 11.21
C TYR A 95 -9.43 13.64 10.19
N ASP A 96 -9.26 14.69 9.38
CA ASP A 96 -10.20 15.05 8.33
C ASP A 96 -9.95 14.26 7.04
N GLY A 97 -11.04 13.89 6.37
CA GLY A 97 -10.95 13.49 4.97
C GLY A 97 -12.08 12.60 4.48
N PHE A 98 -13.03 12.22 5.33
CA PHE A 98 -14.16 11.43 4.86
C PHE A 98 -15.10 12.31 4.04
N ILE A 99 -15.54 11.77 2.91
CA ILE A 99 -16.51 12.42 2.03
C ILE A 99 -17.70 11.48 1.90
N PHE A 100 -18.86 11.95 2.34
CA PHE A 100 -20.12 11.23 2.22
C PHE A 100 -21.03 11.99 1.25
N GLY A 101 -21.40 11.36 0.14
CA GLY A 101 -22.21 12.01 -0.89
C GLY A 101 -21.56 13.30 -1.41
N LYS A 102 -22.11 14.45 -1.02
CA LYS A 102 -21.54 15.77 -1.34
C LYS A 102 -20.91 16.45 -0.14
N GLN A 103 -21.14 15.93 1.06
CA GLN A 103 -20.60 16.48 2.29
C GLN A 103 -19.13 16.10 2.41
N LYS A 104 -18.30 17.13 2.49
CA LYS A 104 -16.88 17.03 2.80
C LYS A 104 -16.64 17.32 4.27
N ASP A 105 -15.38 17.19 4.66
CA ASP A 105 -14.89 17.56 5.98
C ASP A 105 -15.61 16.80 7.11
N ILE A 106 -15.75 15.48 6.92
CA ILE A 106 -16.30 14.55 7.92
C ILE A 106 -15.14 13.84 8.62
N TYR A 107 -15.22 13.78 9.94
CA TYR A 107 -14.20 13.27 10.83
C TYR A 107 -14.64 11.96 11.48
N ASN A 108 -13.68 11.07 11.69
CA ASN A 108 -13.89 9.83 12.45
C ASN A 108 -14.19 10.15 13.93
N PRO A 109 -15.35 9.75 14.48
CA PRO A 109 -15.68 10.07 15.87
C PRO A 109 -14.69 9.50 16.90
N TRP A 110 -14.17 8.30 16.65
CA TRP A 110 -13.24 7.64 17.57
C TRP A 110 -11.91 8.38 17.64
N SER A 111 -11.35 8.79 16.50
CA SER A 111 -10.11 9.56 16.45
C SER A 111 -10.27 10.91 17.16
N ILE A 112 -11.36 11.65 16.92
CA ILE A 112 -11.62 12.94 17.56
C ILE A 112 -11.83 12.81 19.06
N ILE A 113 -12.63 11.85 19.53
CA ILE A 113 -12.87 11.66 20.97
C ILE A 113 -11.56 11.33 21.69
N ASN A 114 -10.72 10.46 21.12
CA ASN A 114 -9.42 10.13 21.72
C ASN A 114 -8.45 11.30 21.73
N PHE A 115 -8.39 12.08 20.64
CA PHE A 115 -7.58 13.31 20.61
C PHE A 115 -8.06 14.30 21.68
N LEU A 116 -9.37 14.52 21.80
CA LEU A 116 -9.92 15.44 22.79
C LEU A 116 -9.70 14.94 24.23
N ASP A 117 -9.64 13.63 24.47
CA ASP A 117 -9.34 13.06 25.79
C ASP A 117 -7.84 13.15 26.14
N LYS A 118 -6.98 12.69 25.23
CA LYS A 118 -5.54 12.52 25.48
C LYS A 118 -4.70 13.76 25.15
N LYS A 119 -5.19 14.63 24.27
CA LYS A 119 -4.48 15.80 23.72
C LYS A 119 -3.19 15.42 22.97
N GLU A 120 -3.18 14.24 22.37
CA GLU A 120 -2.04 13.71 21.63
C GLU A 120 -2.52 13.21 20.26
N TYR A 121 -1.70 13.44 19.23
CA TYR A 121 -1.91 12.88 17.91
C TYR A 121 -1.48 11.42 17.87
N ASN A 122 -2.36 10.56 17.36
CA ASN A 122 -2.12 9.14 17.22
C ASN A 122 -3.06 8.50 16.19
N THR A 123 -2.77 7.26 15.81
CA THR A 123 -3.51 6.40 14.87
C THR A 123 -4.69 5.68 15.56
N TYR A 124 -5.56 6.43 16.23
CA TYR A 124 -6.61 5.91 17.11
C TYR A 124 -7.61 4.93 16.47
N TRP A 125 -8.14 5.26 15.29
CA TRP A 125 -9.01 4.40 14.51
C TRP A 125 -8.21 3.31 13.82
N ALA A 126 -7.09 3.67 13.19
CA ALA A 126 -6.32 2.74 12.38
C ALA A 126 -5.70 1.59 13.20
N ASP A 127 -5.36 1.82 14.48
CA ASP A 127 -4.86 0.79 15.39
C ASP A 127 -5.98 -0.07 16.01
N SER A 128 -7.24 0.36 15.91
CA SER A 128 -8.38 -0.35 16.49
C SER A 128 -8.94 -1.46 15.58
N SER A 129 -8.55 -1.51 14.31
CA SER A 129 -9.05 -2.46 13.31
C SER A 129 -8.10 -3.63 13.03
N SER A 130 -8.65 -4.82 12.73
CA SER A 130 -7.85 -5.92 12.18
C SER A 130 -7.49 -5.62 10.72
N ASN A 131 -6.36 -4.93 10.52
CA ASN A 131 -5.87 -4.54 9.19
C ASN A 131 -5.32 -5.74 8.39
N GLY A 132 -5.44 -6.96 8.91
CA GLY A 132 -4.86 -8.18 8.33
C GLY A 132 -5.32 -8.49 6.91
N LEU A 133 -6.59 -8.23 6.57
CA LEU A 133 -7.07 -8.44 5.19
C LEU A 133 -6.42 -7.46 4.23
N ILE A 134 -6.47 -6.16 4.53
CA ILE A 134 -5.85 -5.12 3.68
C ILE A 134 -4.35 -5.35 3.57
N ASN A 135 -3.70 -5.65 4.69
CA ASN A 135 -2.30 -6.02 4.74
C ASN A 135 -1.97 -7.14 3.75
N ASN A 136 -2.72 -8.24 3.79
CA ASN A 136 -2.55 -9.38 2.89
C ASN A 136 -2.80 -8.99 1.42
N LEU A 137 -3.87 -8.24 1.14
CA LEU A 137 -4.20 -7.80 -0.22
C LEU A 137 -3.13 -6.87 -0.83
N VAL A 138 -2.55 -5.97 -0.04
CA VAL A 138 -1.46 -5.11 -0.53
C VAL A 138 -0.16 -5.90 -0.66
N GLN A 139 0.17 -6.71 0.34
CA GLN A 139 1.42 -7.48 0.37
C GLN A 139 1.51 -8.50 -0.79
N LYS A 140 0.43 -9.25 -1.01
CA LYS A 140 0.30 -10.25 -2.09
C LYS A 140 -0.21 -9.66 -3.39
N GLY A 141 -0.60 -8.38 -3.38
CA GLY A 141 -1.11 -7.67 -4.53
C GLY A 141 -0.12 -7.62 -5.69
N SER A 142 -0.65 -7.31 -6.87
CA SER A 142 0.15 -7.19 -8.08
C SER A 142 1.17 -6.04 -7.99
N PRO A 143 2.17 -5.99 -8.89
CA PRO A 143 3.06 -4.84 -9.00
C PRO A 143 2.32 -3.51 -9.22
N CYS A 144 1.14 -3.53 -9.85
CA CYS A 144 0.31 -2.35 -10.06
C CYS A 144 -0.23 -1.80 -8.74
N ILE A 145 -0.76 -2.67 -7.87
CA ILE A 145 -1.20 -2.30 -6.52
C ILE A 145 -0.05 -1.66 -5.74
N LYS A 146 1.15 -2.23 -5.79
CA LYS A 146 2.32 -1.70 -5.06
C LYS A 146 2.72 -0.30 -5.55
N MET A 147 2.77 -0.10 -6.86
CA MET A 147 3.09 1.21 -7.45
C MET A 147 2.02 2.26 -7.12
N MET A 148 0.74 1.90 -7.19
CA MET A 148 -0.35 2.79 -6.81
C MET A 148 -0.35 3.12 -5.31
N MET A 149 0.00 2.16 -4.45
CA MET A 149 0.18 2.42 -3.02
C MET A 149 1.37 3.37 -2.77
N GLU A 150 2.48 3.22 -3.49
CA GLU A 150 3.60 4.16 -3.40
C GLU A 150 3.18 5.58 -3.80
N THR A 151 2.40 5.74 -4.88
CA THR A 151 1.80 7.02 -5.27
C THR A 151 0.95 7.60 -4.14
N LEU A 152 0.06 6.79 -3.54
CA LEU A 152 -0.79 7.22 -2.43
C LEU A 152 0.01 7.67 -1.20
N LEU A 153 1.11 6.98 -0.87
CA LEU A 153 1.99 7.32 0.25
C LEU A 153 2.79 8.62 0.03
N LYS A 154 2.93 9.06 -1.23
CA LYS A 154 3.48 10.39 -1.57
C LYS A 154 2.43 11.50 -1.52
N GLU A 155 1.28 11.24 -0.91
CA GLU A 155 0.12 12.14 -0.86
C GLU A 155 -0.47 12.47 -2.25
N GLU A 156 -0.14 11.66 -3.27
CA GLU A 156 -0.68 11.80 -4.62
C GLU A 156 -1.99 11.01 -4.78
N THR A 157 -2.62 11.15 -5.96
CA THR A 157 -3.91 10.50 -6.27
C THR A 157 -3.76 9.37 -7.27
N ILE A 158 -4.61 8.36 -7.16
CA ILE A 158 -4.74 7.29 -8.16
C ILE A 158 -6.10 7.35 -8.85
N ASP A 159 -6.16 6.89 -10.10
CA ASP A 159 -7.41 6.80 -10.82
C ASP A 159 -7.81 5.35 -11.09
N VAL A 160 -8.94 4.94 -10.52
CA VAL A 160 -9.41 3.55 -10.60
C VAL A 160 -10.93 3.50 -10.83
N PRO A 161 -11.44 2.46 -11.50
CA PRO A 161 -12.87 2.20 -11.49
C PRO A 161 -13.28 1.68 -10.10
N ILE A 162 -14.48 2.04 -9.64
CA ILE A 162 -15.02 1.59 -8.35
C ILE A 162 -16.34 0.87 -8.57
N ASN A 163 -16.47 -0.27 -7.90
CA ASN A 163 -17.71 -1.00 -7.80
C ASN A 163 -18.26 -0.90 -6.36
N GLU A 164 -19.39 -0.21 -6.19
CA GLU A 164 -20.09 -0.14 -4.89
C GLU A 164 -20.61 -1.52 -4.41
N GLN A 165 -20.59 -2.53 -5.28
CA GLN A 165 -20.89 -3.92 -4.94
C GLN A 165 -19.58 -4.69 -4.84
N ILE A 166 -18.99 -4.70 -3.64
CA ILE A 166 -17.78 -5.50 -3.39
C ILE A 166 -18.17 -6.97 -3.33
N VAL A 167 -17.62 -7.76 -4.24
CA VAL A 167 -17.72 -9.22 -4.24
C VAL A 167 -16.44 -9.76 -3.62
N PHE A 168 -16.51 -10.34 -2.42
CA PHE A 168 -15.32 -10.78 -1.68
C PHE A 168 -14.52 -11.85 -2.44
N SER A 169 -15.20 -12.71 -3.20
CA SER A 169 -14.52 -13.72 -4.02
C SER A 169 -13.73 -13.12 -5.19
N GLU A 170 -13.92 -11.84 -5.54
CA GLU A 170 -13.13 -11.14 -6.56
C GLU A 170 -11.83 -10.55 -6.00
N LEU A 171 -11.67 -10.46 -4.68
CA LEU A 171 -10.50 -9.82 -4.05
C LEU A 171 -9.18 -10.54 -4.40
N ASP A 172 -9.23 -11.84 -4.67
CA ASP A 172 -8.06 -12.64 -5.02
C ASP A 172 -7.50 -12.35 -6.43
N TYR A 173 -8.28 -11.73 -7.32
CA TYR A 173 -7.89 -11.55 -8.73
C TYR A 173 -8.29 -10.21 -9.37
N SER A 174 -8.99 -9.33 -8.65
CA SER A 174 -9.46 -8.04 -9.14
C SER A 174 -8.88 -6.89 -8.33
N GLU A 175 -7.96 -6.12 -8.92
CA GLU A 175 -7.39 -4.91 -8.31
C GLU A 175 -8.50 -3.88 -7.99
N ASP A 176 -9.48 -3.75 -8.89
CA ASP A 176 -10.63 -2.85 -8.73
C ASP A 176 -11.45 -3.20 -7.46
N ALA A 177 -11.56 -4.49 -7.12
CA ALA A 177 -12.24 -4.93 -5.91
C ALA A 177 -11.48 -4.53 -4.65
N VAL A 178 -10.14 -4.58 -4.68
CA VAL A 178 -9.28 -4.12 -3.58
C VAL A 178 -9.47 -2.63 -3.33
N TRP A 179 -9.43 -1.80 -4.38
CA TRP A 179 -9.65 -0.35 -4.24
C TRP A 179 -11.06 -0.01 -3.78
N SER A 180 -12.07 -0.74 -4.28
CA SER A 180 -13.46 -0.59 -3.84
C SER A 180 -13.62 -0.92 -2.36
N LEU A 181 -12.96 -1.98 -1.88
CA LEU A 181 -12.93 -2.34 -0.45
C LEU A 181 -12.23 -1.28 0.39
N MET A 182 -11.08 -0.76 -0.06
CA MET A 182 -10.35 0.27 0.67
C MET A 182 -11.17 1.56 0.82
N LEU A 183 -11.87 1.97 -0.24
CA LEU A 183 -12.79 3.11 -0.21
C LEU A 183 -13.98 2.86 0.73
N ALA A 184 -14.64 1.69 0.64
CA ALA A 184 -15.78 1.37 1.50
C ALA A 184 -15.40 1.25 2.98
N SER A 185 -14.15 0.84 3.26
CA SER A 185 -13.61 0.73 4.62
C SER A 185 -13.11 2.07 5.17
N GLY A 186 -13.02 3.11 4.35
CA GLY A 186 -12.62 4.45 4.78
C GLY A 186 -11.12 4.75 4.73
N TYR A 187 -10.30 3.87 4.15
CA TYR A 187 -8.86 4.13 3.93
C TYR A 187 -8.61 5.14 2.81
N LEU A 188 -9.54 5.20 1.85
CA LEU A 188 -9.47 6.12 0.72
C LEU A 188 -10.66 7.07 0.73
N LYS A 189 -10.47 8.25 0.14
CA LYS A 189 -11.51 9.24 -0.14
C LYS A 189 -11.61 9.56 -1.62
N VAL A 190 -12.81 9.93 -2.08
CA VAL A 190 -13.05 10.35 -3.47
C VAL A 190 -12.73 11.83 -3.63
N VAL A 191 -11.68 12.14 -4.40
CA VAL A 191 -11.33 13.52 -4.77
C VAL A 191 -12.23 14.02 -5.90
N SER A 192 -12.42 13.20 -6.93
CA SER A 192 -13.29 13.49 -8.06
C SER A 192 -13.83 12.20 -8.70
N ALA A 193 -14.88 12.33 -9.50
CA ALA A 193 -15.48 11.21 -10.22
C ALA A 193 -15.90 11.66 -11.63
N GLU A 194 -15.26 11.10 -12.65
CA GLU A 194 -15.50 11.45 -14.05
C GLU A 194 -16.21 10.31 -14.79
N PRO A 195 -17.19 10.59 -15.67
CA PRO A 195 -17.76 9.57 -16.53
C PRO A 195 -16.70 8.97 -17.45
N LEU A 196 -16.70 7.63 -17.61
CA LEU A 196 -15.85 7.01 -18.62
C LEU A 196 -16.34 7.38 -20.03
N VAL A 197 -15.41 7.79 -20.89
CA VAL A 197 -15.67 8.18 -22.28
C VAL A 197 -16.11 6.95 -23.09
N GLY A 198 -17.30 6.97 -23.71
CA GLY A 198 -17.82 5.92 -24.61
C GLY A 198 -19.22 5.38 -24.26
N ASN A 199 -19.59 4.22 -24.81
CA ASN A 199 -20.93 3.60 -24.65
C ASN A 199 -21.21 3.04 -23.24
N ARG A 200 -20.27 3.16 -22.28
CA ARG A 200 -20.43 2.72 -20.89
C ARG A 200 -20.93 3.85 -19.99
N ARG A 201 -22.09 4.43 -20.31
CA ARG A 201 -22.67 5.64 -19.68
C ARG A 201 -22.85 5.60 -18.15
N LYS A 202 -22.69 4.45 -17.49
CA LYS A 202 -22.80 4.29 -16.02
C LYS A 202 -21.47 4.08 -15.32
N ALA A 203 -20.40 3.75 -16.04
CA ALA A 203 -19.10 3.48 -15.44
C ALA A 203 -18.36 4.80 -15.23
N ARG A 204 -17.82 5.01 -14.04
CA ARG A 204 -17.06 6.21 -13.66
C ARG A 204 -15.62 5.83 -13.32
N LYS A 205 -14.69 6.71 -13.66
CA LYS A 205 -13.32 6.69 -13.15
C LYS A 205 -13.30 7.58 -11.90
N TYR A 206 -12.79 7.06 -10.81
CA TYR A 206 -12.68 7.80 -9.55
C TYR A 206 -11.23 8.14 -9.30
N THR A 207 -10.98 9.40 -8.97
CA THR A 207 -9.69 9.85 -8.46
C THR A 207 -9.73 9.73 -6.94
N LEU A 208 -8.86 8.90 -6.39
CA LEU A 208 -8.80 8.57 -4.97
C LEU A 208 -7.51 9.07 -4.33
N ALA A 209 -7.59 9.44 -3.07
CA ALA A 209 -6.46 9.77 -2.21
C ALA A 209 -6.57 9.02 -0.88
N LEU A 210 -5.48 8.94 -0.12
CA LEU A 210 -5.55 8.54 1.29
C LEU A 210 -6.47 9.49 2.05
N THR A 211 -7.24 8.95 2.99
CA THR A 211 -8.22 9.74 3.72
C THR A 211 -7.57 10.87 4.49
N ASN A 212 -6.57 10.56 5.33
CA ASN A 212 -5.89 11.50 6.21
C ASN A 212 -4.51 10.98 6.64
N LEU A 213 -3.79 11.76 7.45
CA LEU A 213 -2.45 11.41 7.91
C LEU A 213 -2.42 10.17 8.83
N GLU A 214 -3.49 9.94 9.62
CA GLU A 214 -3.64 8.72 10.41
C GLU A 214 -3.60 7.46 9.52
N ILE A 215 -4.29 7.48 8.37
CA ILE A 215 -4.25 6.36 7.43
C ILE A 215 -2.87 6.18 6.81
N GLN A 216 -2.19 7.28 6.48
CA GLN A 216 -0.85 7.24 5.92
C GLN A 216 0.13 6.56 6.88
N PHE A 217 0.18 6.99 8.15
CA PHE A 217 1.05 6.36 9.15
C PHE A 217 0.75 4.89 9.36
N MET A 218 -0.53 4.50 9.34
CA MET A 218 -0.90 3.09 9.42
C MET A 218 -0.33 2.28 8.26
N PHE A 219 -0.41 2.77 7.02
CA PHE A 219 0.15 2.07 5.86
C PHE A 219 1.68 2.04 5.89
N GLU A 220 2.33 3.14 6.28
CA GLU A 220 3.78 3.21 6.45
C GLU A 220 4.26 2.17 7.48
N ASP A 221 3.67 2.15 8.68
CA ASP A 221 4.02 1.20 9.73
C ASP A 221 3.71 -0.26 9.31
N MET A 222 2.58 -0.49 8.62
CA MET A 222 2.24 -1.80 8.07
C MET A 222 3.31 -2.31 7.11
N ILE A 223 3.78 -1.46 6.21
CA ILE A 223 4.84 -1.78 5.24
C ILE A 223 6.16 -2.00 5.99
N LEU A 224 6.52 -1.14 6.95
CA LEU A 224 7.72 -1.30 7.78
C LEU A 224 7.72 -2.65 8.51
N ARG A 225 6.56 -3.10 9.02
CA ARG A 225 6.43 -4.40 9.70
C ARG A 225 6.70 -5.59 8.79
N TRP A 226 6.49 -5.49 7.47
CA TRP A 226 6.90 -6.56 6.54
C TRP A 226 8.40 -6.83 6.58
N PHE A 227 9.18 -5.82 6.97
CA PHE A 227 10.62 -5.88 7.14
C PHE A 227 11.03 -6.05 8.60
N SER A 228 10.09 -6.15 9.54
CA SER A 228 10.40 -6.28 10.98
C SER A 228 10.89 -7.65 11.44
N PRO A 229 10.47 -8.81 10.88
CA PRO A 229 11.17 -10.07 11.12
C PRO A 229 12.65 -9.98 10.75
N ALA A 230 12.96 -9.10 9.80
CA ALA A 230 14.32 -8.80 9.42
C ALA A 230 15.01 -7.78 10.34
N LYS A 231 14.41 -7.02 11.27
CA LYS A 231 15.14 -5.95 12.01
C LYS A 231 16.45 -6.35 12.72
N HIS A 232 16.67 -7.62 13.07
CA HIS A 232 17.97 -8.12 13.52
C HIS A 232 18.92 -8.53 12.37
N GLU A 233 18.41 -9.02 11.25
CA GLU A 233 19.14 -9.46 10.04
C GLU A 233 19.31 -8.33 8.97
N THR A 234 18.37 -7.37 8.88
CA THR A 234 18.37 -6.12 8.10
C THR A 234 19.61 -5.28 8.40
N ASN A 235 20.06 -5.26 9.65
CA ASN A 235 21.31 -4.61 10.00
C ASN A 235 22.52 -5.29 9.34
N GLU A 236 22.47 -6.60 9.12
CA GLU A 236 23.56 -7.34 8.46
C GLU A 236 23.57 -7.06 6.97
N PHE A 237 22.42 -7.06 6.29
CA PHE A 237 22.37 -6.69 4.87
C PHE A 237 22.82 -5.25 4.63
N ILE A 238 22.36 -4.30 5.46
CA ILE A 238 22.77 -2.89 5.34
C ILE A 238 24.26 -2.72 5.60
N ARG A 239 24.80 -3.39 6.61
CA ARG A 239 26.25 -3.38 6.89
C ARG A 239 27.02 -3.97 5.72
N ALA A 240 26.57 -5.12 5.20
CA ALA A 240 27.21 -5.79 4.09
C ALA A 240 27.20 -4.92 2.82
N LEU A 241 26.08 -4.24 2.53
CA LEU A 241 25.98 -3.30 1.42
C LEU A 241 26.94 -2.11 1.59
N ILE A 242 26.99 -1.50 2.78
CA ILE A 242 27.89 -0.36 3.06
C ILE A 242 29.37 -0.79 3.02
N SER A 243 29.71 -1.98 3.51
CA SER A 243 31.09 -2.48 3.53
C SER A 243 31.53 -3.18 2.24
N GLY A 244 30.63 -3.40 1.28
CA GLY A 244 30.88 -4.17 0.06
C GLY A 244 31.11 -5.67 0.29
N ASP A 245 30.47 -6.23 1.30
CA ASP A 245 30.49 -7.67 1.56
C ASP A 245 29.45 -8.39 0.68
N ILE A 246 29.88 -8.72 -0.54
CA ILE A 246 29.06 -9.41 -1.55
C ILE A 246 28.56 -10.77 -1.07
N GLU A 247 29.34 -11.50 -0.28
CA GLU A 247 28.99 -12.84 0.19
C GLU A 247 27.79 -12.75 1.16
N SER A 248 27.91 -11.91 2.19
CA SER A 248 26.82 -11.67 3.14
C SER A 248 25.56 -11.10 2.48
N MET A 249 25.72 -10.23 1.46
CA MET A 249 24.56 -9.74 0.69
C MET A 249 23.83 -10.85 -0.06
N ASN A 250 24.58 -11.77 -0.70
CA ASN A 250 24.00 -12.89 -1.41
C ASN A 250 23.32 -13.88 -0.46
N GLU A 251 23.95 -14.21 0.67
CA GLU A 251 23.37 -15.10 1.68
C GLU A 251 22.02 -14.57 2.18
N TYR A 252 22.00 -13.31 2.62
CA TYR A 252 20.79 -12.66 3.11
C TYR A 252 19.69 -12.60 2.05
N MET A 253 20.02 -12.15 0.83
CA MET A 253 19.00 -11.97 -0.21
C MET A 253 18.45 -13.29 -0.73
N ASN A 254 19.26 -14.36 -0.77
CA ASN A 254 18.76 -15.69 -1.11
C ASN A 254 17.90 -16.27 0.01
N ASP A 255 18.23 -16.07 1.29
CA ASP A 255 17.37 -16.52 2.40
C ASP A 255 16.00 -15.80 2.38
N VAL A 256 16.01 -14.47 2.21
CA VAL A 256 14.79 -13.67 2.05
C VAL A 256 13.96 -14.16 0.87
N ALA A 257 14.60 -14.40 -0.28
CA ALA A 257 13.90 -14.88 -1.47
C ALA A 257 13.28 -16.26 -1.21
N LEU A 258 14.02 -17.19 -0.60
CA LEU A 258 13.53 -18.52 -0.27
C LEU A 258 12.33 -18.45 0.69
N ASN A 259 12.42 -17.68 1.79
CA ASN A 259 11.37 -17.59 2.79
C ASN A 259 10.13 -16.85 2.27
N THR A 260 10.34 -15.77 1.54
CA THR A 260 9.25 -15.00 0.93
C THR A 260 8.52 -15.86 -0.10
N PHE A 261 9.21 -16.41 -1.10
CA PHE A 261 8.56 -17.16 -2.18
C PHE A 261 8.11 -18.57 -1.77
N SER A 262 8.58 -19.15 -0.67
CA SER A 262 8.02 -20.41 -0.12
C SER A 262 6.66 -20.18 0.54
N SER A 263 6.40 -18.99 1.08
CA SER A 263 5.07 -18.61 1.58
C SER A 263 4.05 -18.37 0.47
N PHE A 264 4.50 -18.09 -0.77
CA PHE A 264 3.66 -17.89 -1.95
C PHE A 264 3.27 -19.21 -2.67
N ASP A 265 4.06 -20.28 -2.55
CA ASP A 265 3.80 -21.57 -3.23
C ASP A 265 2.62 -22.39 -2.64
N SER A 266 1.90 -21.84 -1.67
CA SER A 266 0.60 -22.37 -1.22
C SER A 266 -0.53 -22.12 -2.25
N GLY A 267 -0.29 -21.33 -3.30
CA GLY A 267 -1.24 -21.04 -4.37
C GLY A 267 -0.59 -21.14 -5.75
N LYS A 268 -0.91 -22.21 -6.50
CA LYS A 268 -0.43 -22.46 -7.86
C LYS A 268 -0.85 -21.33 -8.83
N HIS A 269 0.02 -20.39 -9.22
CA HIS A 269 -0.07 -19.71 -10.53
C HIS A 269 1.27 -19.08 -10.99
N ASN A 270 1.75 -19.57 -12.14
CA ASN A 270 2.98 -19.13 -12.82
C ASN A 270 2.76 -17.80 -13.56
N SER A 271 3.30 -16.68 -13.05
CA SER A 271 3.46 -15.44 -13.82
C SER A 271 4.84 -14.80 -13.56
N GLU A 272 5.89 -15.43 -14.10
CA GLU A 272 7.28 -15.26 -13.66
C GLU A 272 8.11 -14.14 -14.32
N ARG A 273 7.54 -13.16 -15.05
CA ARG A 273 8.39 -12.33 -15.96
C ARG A 273 8.71 -10.90 -15.54
N LYS A 274 8.05 -10.32 -14.53
CA LYS A 274 8.37 -8.96 -14.01
C LYS A 274 8.10 -8.76 -12.50
N ALA A 275 7.49 -9.75 -11.84
CA ALA A 275 7.19 -9.70 -10.41
C ALA A 275 8.43 -9.69 -9.48
N PRO A 276 9.58 -10.29 -9.83
CA PRO A 276 10.75 -10.30 -8.94
C PRO A 276 11.38 -8.91 -8.77
N GLU A 277 11.62 -8.19 -9.88
CA GLU A 277 12.36 -6.91 -9.89
C GLU A 277 11.69 -5.85 -9.01
N ASN A 278 10.40 -5.59 -9.23
CA ASN A 278 9.66 -4.59 -8.45
C ASN A 278 9.52 -4.99 -6.98
N PHE A 279 9.44 -6.30 -6.69
CA PHE A 279 9.41 -6.80 -5.32
C PHE A 279 10.76 -6.54 -4.63
N PHE A 280 11.86 -6.94 -5.25
CA PHE A 280 13.21 -6.77 -4.69
C PHE A 280 13.63 -5.31 -4.63
N HIS A 281 13.24 -4.50 -5.61
CA HIS A 281 13.41 -3.06 -5.58
C HIS A 281 12.72 -2.43 -4.37
N GLY A 282 11.43 -2.71 -4.18
CA GLY A 282 10.68 -2.23 -3.02
C GLY A 282 11.21 -2.80 -1.70
N PHE A 283 11.71 -4.05 -1.73
CA PHE A 283 12.29 -4.70 -0.56
C PHE A 283 13.61 -4.04 -0.14
N VAL A 284 14.55 -3.88 -1.08
CA VAL A 284 15.84 -3.20 -0.83
C VAL A 284 15.59 -1.77 -0.35
N LEU A 285 14.69 -1.01 -0.99
CA LEU A 285 14.30 0.33 -0.51
C LEU A 285 13.76 0.30 0.92
N GLY A 286 12.89 -0.66 1.23
CA GLY A 286 12.35 -0.85 2.58
C GLY A 286 13.43 -1.10 3.64
N LEU A 287 14.48 -1.85 3.30
CA LEU A 287 15.62 -2.06 4.20
C LEU A 287 16.44 -0.77 4.40
N MET A 288 16.52 0.10 3.39
CA MET A 288 17.31 1.33 3.46
C MET A 288 16.62 2.48 4.22
N VAL A 289 15.34 2.38 4.57
CA VAL A 289 14.59 3.47 5.23
C VAL A 289 15.27 3.95 6.52
N ASP A 290 15.83 3.02 7.30
CA ASP A 290 16.55 3.31 8.55
C ASP A 290 17.92 3.99 8.33
N GLN A 291 18.33 4.19 7.07
CA GLN A 291 19.58 4.88 6.70
C GLN A 291 19.38 6.33 6.24
N THR A 292 18.16 6.86 6.30
CA THR A 292 17.84 8.25 5.91
C THR A 292 18.61 9.32 6.70
N GLU A 293 19.09 8.99 7.92
CA GLU A 293 19.98 9.88 8.69
C GLU A 293 21.41 9.97 8.11
N ASN A 294 21.84 8.96 7.36
CA ASN A 294 23.18 8.87 6.76
C ASN A 294 23.15 9.15 5.24
N TYR A 295 22.03 8.90 4.58
CA TYR A 295 21.88 8.90 3.13
C TYR A 295 20.65 9.66 2.64
N ILE A 296 20.82 10.35 1.52
CA ILE A 296 19.73 10.77 0.63
C ILE A 296 19.46 9.59 -0.31
N ILE A 297 18.29 8.96 -0.16
CA ILE A 297 17.91 7.77 -0.93
C ILE A 297 16.98 8.19 -2.06
N THR A 298 17.31 7.79 -3.29
CA THR A 298 16.53 8.09 -4.48
C THR A 298 16.36 6.84 -5.33
N SER A 299 15.21 6.68 -5.98
CA SER A 299 14.95 5.57 -6.90
C SER A 299 14.36 6.05 -8.22
N ASN A 300 14.59 5.30 -9.30
CA ASN A 300 14.01 5.52 -10.64
C ASN A 300 14.22 6.94 -11.23
N ARG A 301 15.29 7.63 -10.84
CA ARG A 301 15.57 9.01 -11.23
C ARG A 301 16.62 9.06 -12.35
N GLU A 302 16.53 10.09 -13.20
CA GLU A 302 17.45 10.28 -14.32
C GLU A 302 18.83 10.74 -13.84
N SER A 303 19.88 10.01 -14.25
CA SER A 303 21.29 10.40 -14.12
C SER A 303 22.07 9.96 -15.36
N GLY A 304 23.05 10.77 -15.75
CA GLY A 304 23.82 10.57 -16.99
C GLY A 304 22.92 10.45 -18.22
N TYR A 305 22.87 9.25 -18.82
CA TYR A 305 22.11 8.93 -20.04
C TYR A 305 20.97 7.90 -19.81
N GLY A 306 20.55 7.68 -18.57
CA GLY A 306 19.51 6.71 -18.22
C GLY A 306 18.86 6.96 -16.86
N ARG A 307 18.23 5.91 -16.29
CA ARG A 307 17.60 5.92 -14.96
C ARG A 307 18.15 4.74 -14.17
N TYR A 308 18.76 5.01 -13.02
CA TYR A 308 19.15 3.96 -12.08
C TYR A 308 17.94 3.47 -11.30
N ASP A 309 18.01 2.26 -10.78
CA ASP A 309 16.98 1.75 -9.90
C ASP A 309 17.06 2.38 -8.51
N ILE A 310 18.20 2.28 -7.81
CA ILE A 310 18.37 2.90 -6.48
C ILE A 310 19.74 3.58 -6.40
N MET A 311 19.77 4.77 -5.83
CA MET A 311 21.00 5.50 -5.48
C MET A 311 20.93 5.96 -4.02
N LEU A 312 21.98 5.65 -3.28
CA LEU A 312 22.22 6.14 -1.92
C LEU A 312 23.35 7.15 -1.96
N GLU A 313 23.00 8.40 -1.69
CA GLU A 313 23.94 9.51 -1.68
C GLU A 313 24.27 9.89 -0.22
N PRO A 314 25.51 9.73 0.28
CA PRO A 314 25.83 10.00 1.68
C PRO A 314 25.62 11.48 1.99
N ILE A 315 24.99 11.82 3.11
CA ILE A 315 24.75 13.21 3.50
C ILE A 315 26.08 13.92 3.77
N ASP A 316 26.98 13.27 4.53
CA ASP A 316 28.36 13.71 4.70
C ASP A 316 29.25 13.13 3.60
N LYS A 317 29.55 13.96 2.59
CA LYS A 317 30.38 13.61 1.42
C LYS A 317 31.82 13.27 1.75
N THR A 318 32.28 13.64 2.96
CA THR A 318 33.66 13.47 3.38
C THR A 318 33.86 12.24 4.26
N ASN A 319 32.77 11.60 4.67
CA ASN A 319 32.81 10.42 5.52
C ASN A 319 33.02 9.15 4.69
N GLU A 320 34.27 8.67 4.64
CA GLU A 320 34.65 7.45 3.92
C GLU A 320 34.00 6.17 4.49
N LYS A 321 33.35 6.24 5.66
CA LYS A 321 32.55 5.13 6.20
C LYS A 321 31.28 4.87 5.38
N TYR A 322 30.74 5.90 4.72
CA TYR A 322 29.48 5.83 3.98
C TYR A 322 29.75 6.14 2.51
N PRO A 323 29.99 5.10 1.67
CA PRO A 323 30.20 5.29 0.24
C PRO A 323 28.91 5.73 -0.45
N GLY A 324 29.03 6.40 -1.59
CA GLY A 324 27.90 6.49 -2.53
C GLY A 324 27.58 5.09 -3.05
N ILE A 325 26.31 4.74 -3.21
CA ILE A 325 25.94 3.40 -3.69
C ILE A 325 24.96 3.56 -4.85
N VAL A 326 25.21 2.86 -5.96
CA VAL A 326 24.30 2.76 -7.11
C VAL A 326 23.95 1.29 -7.32
N ILE A 327 22.66 1.00 -7.39
CA ILE A 327 22.11 -0.35 -7.54
C ILE A 327 21.29 -0.42 -8.82
N GLU A 328 21.51 -1.49 -9.59
CA GLU A 328 20.73 -1.82 -10.78
C GLU A 328 20.23 -3.27 -10.69
N PHE A 329 18.93 -3.46 -10.92
CA PHE A 329 18.24 -4.73 -10.91
C PHE A 329 18.03 -5.25 -12.33
N LYS A 330 18.22 -6.56 -12.54
CA LYS A 330 17.86 -7.25 -13.79
C LYS A 330 17.27 -8.61 -13.52
N VAL A 331 16.16 -8.91 -14.19
CA VAL A 331 15.66 -10.28 -14.32
C VAL A 331 16.32 -10.94 -15.52
N ILE A 332 16.81 -12.17 -15.32
CA ILE A 332 17.43 -12.95 -16.40
C ILE A 332 16.48 -13.04 -17.59
N ASN A 333 17.00 -12.75 -18.78
CA ASN A 333 16.28 -12.97 -20.02
C ASN A 333 16.93 -14.14 -20.76
N PRO A 334 16.35 -15.35 -20.74
CA PRO A 334 16.93 -16.54 -21.38
C PRO A 334 17.19 -16.41 -22.90
N ARG A 335 16.67 -15.35 -23.55
CA ARG A 335 16.95 -15.05 -24.96
C ARG A 335 18.21 -14.20 -25.16
N LYS A 336 18.75 -13.59 -24.10
CA LYS A 336 19.89 -12.66 -24.12
C LYS A 336 21.01 -13.14 -23.21
N GLU A 337 20.67 -13.63 -22.02
CA GLU A 337 21.59 -14.13 -21.01
C GLU A 337 21.29 -15.61 -20.70
N SER A 338 22.34 -16.37 -20.49
CA SER A 338 22.30 -17.82 -20.22
C SER A 338 22.41 -18.13 -18.73
N SER A 339 22.88 -17.17 -17.92
CA SER A 339 23.13 -17.34 -16.50
C SER A 339 22.90 -16.06 -15.68
N LEU A 340 22.87 -16.20 -14.35
CA LEU A 340 22.74 -15.07 -13.44
C LEU A 340 24.00 -14.18 -13.48
N GLU A 341 25.17 -14.77 -13.68
CA GLU A 341 26.46 -14.09 -13.81
C GLU A 341 26.49 -13.18 -15.06
N GLU A 342 25.95 -13.66 -16.19
CA GLU A 342 25.82 -12.81 -17.39
C GLU A 342 24.82 -11.66 -17.14
N THR A 343 23.76 -11.92 -16.39
CA THR A 343 22.72 -10.93 -16.07
C THR A 343 23.25 -9.85 -15.12
N VAL A 344 24.02 -10.23 -14.10
CA VAL A 344 24.60 -9.28 -13.13
C VAL A 344 25.68 -8.42 -13.79
N ALA A 345 26.51 -9.02 -14.66
CA ALA A 345 27.47 -8.29 -15.48
C ALA A 345 26.77 -7.30 -16.43
N ALA A 346 25.60 -7.66 -16.97
CA ALA A 346 24.80 -6.74 -17.78
C ALA A 346 24.22 -5.58 -16.96
N ALA A 347 23.89 -5.79 -15.68
CA ALA A 347 23.43 -4.74 -14.77
C ALA A 347 24.56 -3.76 -14.44
N LEU A 348 25.73 -4.26 -14.04
CA LEU A 348 26.91 -3.44 -13.77
C LEU A 348 27.35 -2.64 -15.00
N LYS A 349 27.40 -3.29 -16.17
CA LYS A 349 27.70 -2.61 -17.43
C LYS A 349 26.69 -1.51 -17.76
N GLN A 350 25.42 -1.68 -17.39
CA GLN A 350 24.42 -0.64 -17.59
C GLN A 350 24.69 0.59 -16.71
N ILE A 351 25.14 0.41 -15.47
CA ILE A 351 25.54 1.51 -14.58
C ILE A 351 26.67 2.33 -15.24
N GLU A 352 27.71 1.64 -15.74
CA GLU A 352 28.84 2.25 -16.43
C GLU A 352 28.43 2.95 -17.74
N ASP A 353 27.76 2.24 -18.65
CA ASP A 353 27.37 2.74 -19.99
C ASP A 353 26.44 3.95 -19.89
N LYS A 354 25.65 4.04 -18.81
CA LYS A 354 24.72 5.14 -18.57
C LYS A 354 25.29 6.26 -17.71
N ASN A 355 26.48 6.09 -17.16
CA ASN A 355 27.17 7.07 -16.32
C ASN A 355 26.28 7.57 -15.17
N TYR A 356 25.73 6.64 -14.40
CA TYR A 356 24.83 6.99 -13.28
C TYR A 356 25.53 7.78 -12.17
N ASP A 357 26.86 7.72 -12.07
CA ASP A 357 27.65 8.46 -11.10
C ASP A 357 27.68 9.97 -11.36
N ALA A 358 27.30 10.43 -12.56
CA ALA A 358 27.40 11.83 -12.94
C ALA A 358 26.71 12.77 -11.95
N GLU A 359 25.56 12.38 -11.41
CA GLU A 359 24.79 13.19 -10.46
C GLU A 359 25.45 13.23 -9.07
N ILE A 360 25.91 12.09 -8.56
CA ILE A 360 26.47 11.97 -7.20
C ILE A 360 27.89 12.56 -7.12
N ILE A 361 28.70 12.42 -8.18
CA ILE A 361 30.02 13.06 -8.32
C ILE A 361 29.86 14.58 -8.37
N LYS A 362 28.91 15.08 -9.15
CA LYS A 362 28.61 16.52 -9.24
C LYS A 362 28.24 17.12 -7.87
N ARG A 363 27.66 16.31 -6.98
CA ARG A 363 27.27 16.69 -5.62
C ARG A 363 28.39 16.50 -4.58
N GLY A 364 29.58 16.09 -5.01
CA GLY A 364 30.80 16.10 -4.21
C GLY A 364 31.21 14.76 -3.60
N VAL A 365 30.56 13.64 -3.97
CA VAL A 365 31.08 12.30 -3.62
C VAL A 365 32.26 11.99 -4.54
N LYS A 366 33.36 11.50 -3.97
CA LYS A 366 34.53 11.09 -4.74
C LYS A 366 34.23 9.81 -5.50
N GLU A 367 34.65 9.74 -6.76
CA GLU A 367 34.42 8.59 -7.65
C GLU A 367 34.95 7.29 -7.03
N GLU A 368 36.13 7.34 -6.39
CA GLU A 368 36.73 6.18 -5.71
C GLU A 368 35.95 5.68 -4.47
N ASN A 369 34.97 6.44 -3.99
CA ASN A 369 34.12 6.11 -2.84
C ASN A 369 32.67 5.86 -3.27
N ILE A 370 32.45 5.49 -4.53
CA ILE A 370 31.16 5.05 -5.04
C ILE A 370 31.23 3.54 -5.27
N HIS A 371 30.19 2.85 -4.80
CA HIS A 371 30.02 1.43 -4.94
C HIS A 371 28.91 1.11 -5.94
N HIS A 372 29.18 0.19 -6.87
CA HIS A 372 28.20 -0.27 -7.86
C HIS A 372 27.79 -1.70 -7.57
N TYR A 373 26.49 -1.96 -7.49
CA TYR A 373 25.97 -3.31 -7.32
C TYR A 373 24.93 -3.66 -8.39
N GLY A 374 25.19 -4.76 -9.09
CA GLY A 374 24.22 -5.41 -9.95
C GLY A 374 23.48 -6.48 -9.17
N PHE A 375 22.17 -6.56 -9.34
CA PHE A 375 21.32 -7.59 -8.76
C PHE A 375 20.64 -8.35 -9.89
N ALA A 376 20.96 -9.63 -10.03
CA ALA A 376 20.39 -10.53 -11.03
C ALA A 376 19.38 -11.50 -10.40
N PHE A 377 18.23 -11.67 -11.05
CA PHE A 377 17.15 -12.54 -10.54
C PHE A 377 16.76 -13.63 -11.52
N ARG A 378 16.56 -14.85 -11.00
CA ARG A 378 15.97 -15.99 -11.71
C ARG A 378 14.96 -16.70 -10.81
N GLY A 379 13.69 -16.31 -10.92
CA GLY A 379 12.65 -16.83 -10.04
C GLY A 379 12.93 -16.46 -8.58
N LYS A 380 13.31 -17.46 -7.78
CA LYS A 380 13.65 -17.31 -6.35
C LYS A 380 15.16 -17.16 -6.08
N GLU A 381 15.99 -17.28 -7.10
CA GLU A 381 17.45 -17.16 -6.96
C GLU A 381 17.89 -15.73 -7.22
N VAL A 382 18.77 -15.22 -6.37
CA VAL A 382 19.38 -13.89 -6.48
C VAL A 382 20.89 -14.04 -6.59
N LEU A 383 21.52 -13.30 -7.51
CA LEU A 383 22.96 -13.11 -7.54
C LEU A 383 23.28 -11.63 -7.50
N ILE A 384 24.10 -11.24 -6.53
CA ILE A 384 24.59 -9.88 -6.36
C ILE A 384 26.08 -9.90 -6.65
N ASP A 385 26.54 -8.94 -7.45
CA ASP A 385 27.96 -8.74 -7.73
C ASP A 385 28.22 -7.25 -7.97
N GLY A 386 29.49 -6.87 -7.90
CA GLY A 386 29.93 -5.51 -8.14
C GLY A 386 30.99 -5.06 -7.15
N ARG A 387 31.23 -3.76 -7.14
CA ARG A 387 31.93 -3.08 -6.07
C ARG A 387 31.69 -1.60 -6.15
#